data_AF-A0A2V6Q5W6-F1
#
_entry.id   AF-A0A2V6Q5W6-F1
#
_cell.length_a   1.000
_cell.length_b   1.000
_cell.length_c   1.000
_cell.angle_alpha   90.00
_cell.angle_beta   90.00
_cell.angle_gamma   90.00
#
_symmetry.space_group_name_H-M   'P 1'
#
loop_
_entity.id
_entity.type
_entity.pdbx_description
1 polymer ?
#
loop_
_entity_poly.entity_id
_entity_poly.type
_entity_poly.pdbx_seq_one_letter_code
_entity_poly.pdbx_strand_id
1 'polypeptide(L)'
;KAPIPNYDGHHIAVYVSNFSRNHDWLAAHSLVTEESNPYQYRFNWISDPETGARLFEIEHEVRSLTQPMYMRPMVNRNPSQTQREFVPWGDPFHPGAE
;
A
#
# COMPACT_ATOMS: atom_id res chain seq x y z
N LYS A 1 -5.51 -8.99 -29.91
CA LYS A 1 -5.05 -8.64 -28.55
C LYS A 1 -5.44 -7.18 -28.33
N ALA A 2 -6.16 -6.86 -27.26
CA ALA A 2 -6.48 -5.45 -26.97
C ALA A 2 -5.20 -4.68 -26.57
N PRO A 3 -5.13 -3.36 -26.82
CA PRO A 3 -4.05 -2.52 -26.30
C PRO A 3 -4.03 -2.57 -24.76
N ILE A 4 -2.83 -2.53 -24.18
CA ILE A 4 -2.67 -2.42 -22.72
C ILE A 4 -3.02 -0.98 -22.33
N PRO A 5 -3.88 -0.74 -21.31
CA PRO A 5 -4.14 0.59 -20.80
C PRO A 5 -2.87 1.27 -20.27
N ASN A 6 -2.83 2.61 -20.29
CA ASN A 6 -1.72 3.36 -19.68
C ASN A 6 -1.58 3.11 -18.18
N TYR A 7 -2.69 2.78 -17.50
CA TYR A 7 -2.71 2.37 -16.09
C TYR A 7 -3.64 1.18 -15.92
N ASP A 8 -3.14 0.12 -15.30
CA ASP A 8 -3.83 -1.15 -15.11
C ASP A 8 -4.20 -1.42 -13.64
N GLY A 9 -4.05 -0.42 -12.76
CA GLY A 9 -4.40 -0.51 -11.35
C GLY A 9 -3.32 -1.13 -10.46
N HIS A 10 -2.13 -1.45 -10.99
CA HIS A 10 -1.02 -1.93 -10.18
C HIS A 10 -0.25 -0.80 -9.52
N HIS A 11 0.06 -0.98 -8.25
CA HIS A 11 0.76 -0.02 -7.42
C HIS A 11 1.79 -0.72 -6.53
N ILE A 12 2.68 0.06 -5.92
CA ILE A 12 3.63 -0.46 -4.94
C ILE A 12 3.09 -0.16 -3.54
N ALA A 13 2.97 -1.20 -2.70
CA ALA A 13 2.70 -1.02 -1.28
C ALA A 13 4.01 -0.95 -0.49
N VAL A 14 4.18 0.08 0.34
CA VAL A 14 5.35 0.24 1.23
C VAL A 14 4.90 0.41 2.68
N TYR A 15 5.65 -0.17 3.61
CA TYR A 15 5.43 0.01 5.04
C TYR A 15 6.47 0.96 5.63
N VAL A 16 6.03 1.94 6.42
CA VAL A 16 6.91 2.93 7.06
C VAL A 16 6.65 3.04 8.56
N SER A 17 7.71 3.22 9.35
CA SER A 17 7.62 3.49 10.79
C SER A 17 7.18 4.92 11.09
N ASN A 18 7.63 5.88 10.29
CA ASN A 18 7.27 7.29 10.44
C ASN A 18 6.07 7.64 9.54
N PHE A 19 4.90 7.11 9.89
CA PHE A 19 3.69 7.20 9.07
C PHE A 19 3.17 8.64 8.94
N SER A 20 3.05 9.36 10.07
CA SER A 20 2.47 10.70 10.09
C SER A 20 3.36 11.77 9.46
N ARG A 21 4.68 11.78 9.72
CA ARG A 21 5.56 12.85 9.20
C ARG A 21 5.65 12.85 7.67
N ASN A 22 5.70 11.66 7.07
CA ASN A 22 5.72 11.53 5.61
C ASN A 22 4.39 11.98 5.01
N HIS A 23 3.29 11.59 5.65
CA HIS A 23 1.94 12.03 5.27
C HIS A 23 1.81 13.56 5.31
N ASP A 24 2.18 14.19 6.43
CA ASP A 24 2.04 15.64 6.62
C ASP A 24 2.82 16.42 5.56
N TRP A 25 4.03 15.97 5.21
CA TRP A 25 4.81 16.59 4.14
C TRP A 25 4.10 16.44 2.78
N LEU A 26 3.63 15.24 2.43
CA LEU A 26 2.93 15.00 1.17
C LEU A 26 1.62 15.82 1.07
N ALA A 27 0.87 15.90 2.17
CA ALA A 27 -0.38 16.65 2.26
C ALA A 27 -0.12 18.16 2.10
N ALA A 28 0.91 18.71 2.76
CA ALA A 28 1.30 20.11 2.63
C ALA A 28 1.71 20.50 1.19
N HIS A 29 2.12 19.52 0.38
CA HIS A 29 2.49 19.71 -1.03
C HIS A 29 1.40 19.25 -2.02
N SER A 30 0.19 18.94 -1.53
CA SER A 30 -0.94 18.47 -2.36
C SER A 30 -0.62 17.22 -3.19
N LEU A 31 0.16 16.28 -2.62
CA LEU A 31 0.59 15.05 -3.29
C LEU A 31 -0.20 13.81 -2.89
N VAL A 32 -0.93 13.85 -1.77
CA VAL A 32 -1.82 12.75 -1.35
C VAL A 32 -3.00 12.64 -2.30
N THR A 33 -3.24 11.44 -2.83
CA THR A 33 -4.30 11.16 -3.79
C THR A 33 -5.48 10.42 -3.18
N GLU A 34 -5.26 9.65 -2.12
CA GLU A 34 -6.33 8.91 -1.43
C GLU A 34 -5.98 8.64 0.04
N GLU A 35 -6.98 8.72 0.91
CA GLU A 35 -6.92 8.29 2.31
C GLU A 35 -8.10 7.35 2.60
N SER A 36 -7.89 6.04 2.46
CA SER A 36 -8.99 5.07 2.55
C SER A 36 -9.32 4.66 3.99
N ASN A 37 -8.34 4.69 4.90
CA ASN A 37 -8.49 4.33 6.32
C ASN A 37 -7.31 4.87 7.15
N PRO A 38 -7.37 4.86 8.50
CA PRO A 38 -6.33 5.44 9.35
C PRO A 38 -4.93 4.81 9.25
N TYR A 39 -4.79 3.67 8.56
CA TYR A 39 -3.54 2.93 8.46
C TYR A 39 -2.85 3.08 7.11
N GLN A 40 -3.46 3.79 6.15
CA GLN A 40 -2.91 3.93 4.81
C GLN A 40 -3.27 5.25 4.12
N TYR A 41 -2.39 5.68 3.22
CA TYR A 41 -2.65 6.74 2.25
C TYR A 41 -1.97 6.41 0.93
N ARG A 42 -2.39 7.07 -0.16
CA ARG A 42 -1.82 6.91 -1.50
C ARG A 42 -1.25 8.23 -2.01
N PHE A 43 -0.21 8.13 -2.83
CA PHE A 43 0.33 9.25 -3.62
C PHE A 43 0.91 8.71 -4.94
N ASN A 44 0.97 9.56 -5.97
CA ASN A 44 1.42 9.14 -7.30
C ASN A 44 2.81 9.68 -7.67
N TRP A 45 3.15 10.89 -7.23
CA TRP A 45 4.37 11.56 -7.66
C TRP A 45 5.49 11.39 -6.64
N ILE A 46 6.54 10.67 -7.02
CA ILE A 46 7.84 10.74 -6.34
C ILE A 46 8.40 12.13 -6.64
N SER A 47 8.65 12.89 -5.58
CA SER A 47 9.10 14.28 -5.68
C SER A 47 10.41 14.46 -4.90
N ASP A 48 11.24 15.37 -5.38
CA ASP A 48 12.41 15.86 -4.65
C ASP A 48 11.94 16.63 -3.40
N PRO A 49 12.32 16.23 -2.18
CA PRO A 49 11.86 16.87 -0.96
C PRO A 49 12.42 18.28 -0.74
N GLU A 50 13.52 18.65 -1.40
CA GLU A 50 14.13 19.98 -1.26
C GLU A 50 13.53 20.98 -2.25
N THR A 51 13.28 20.55 -3.48
CA THR A 51 12.82 21.43 -4.57
C THR A 51 11.32 21.33 -4.86
N GLY A 52 10.67 20.23 -4.42
CA GLY A 52 9.30 19.89 -4.81
C GLY A 52 9.16 19.42 -6.25
N ALA A 53 10.27 19.23 -6.98
CA ALA A 53 10.23 18.79 -8.37
C ALA A 53 9.67 17.37 -8.48
N ARG A 54 8.71 17.17 -9.38
CA ARG A 54 8.15 15.86 -9.71
C ARG A 54 9.17 15.08 -10.55
N LEU A 55 9.65 13.96 -10.02
CA LEU A 55 10.71 13.16 -10.64
C LEU A 55 10.15 11.97 -11.42
N PHE A 56 9.15 11.30 -10.87
CA PHE A 56 8.58 10.10 -11.48
C PHE A 56 7.13 9.87 -10.99
N GLU A 57 6.27 9.34 -11.87
CA GLU A 57 4.88 9.03 -11.56
C GLU A 57 4.69 7.52 -11.44
N ILE A 58 4.30 7.07 -10.25
CA ILE A 58 3.95 5.70 -9.91
C ILE A 58 3.13 5.69 -8.62
N GLU A 59 2.01 5.00 -8.63
CA GLU A 59 1.14 4.93 -7.46
C GLU A 59 1.81 4.13 -6.33
N HIS A 60 1.86 4.76 -5.16
CA HIS A 60 2.32 4.16 -3.91
C HIS A 60 1.18 4.10 -2.92
N GLU A 61 0.96 2.94 -2.32
CA GLU A 61 0.16 2.77 -1.13
C GLU A 61 1.10 2.72 0.08
N VAL A 62 1.10 3.76 0.89
CA VAL A 62 1.89 3.79 2.12
C VAL A 62 1.05 3.26 3.26
N ARG A 63 1.59 2.29 3.99
CA ARG A 63 0.95 1.65 5.14
C ARG A 63 1.76 1.89 6.42
N SER A 64 1.07 2.12 7.52
CA SER A 64 1.67 2.13 8.86
C SER A 64 2.10 0.73 9.30
N LEU A 65 3.03 0.63 10.25
CA LEU A 65 3.40 -0.67 10.85
C LEU A 65 2.28 -1.28 11.71
N THR A 66 1.26 -0.50 12.08
CA THR A 66 0.07 -0.98 12.80
C THR A 66 -1.02 -1.47 11.85
N GLN A 67 -0.81 -1.41 10.54
CA GLN A 67 -1.75 -1.94 9.57
C GLN A 67 -1.86 -3.47 9.74
N PRO A 68 -3.08 -4.06 9.70
CA PRO A 68 -3.28 -5.48 10.03
C PRO A 68 -2.43 -6.49 9.24
N MET A 69 -2.09 -6.19 7.99
CA MET A 69 -1.26 -7.03 7.10
C MET A 69 0.24 -6.71 7.19
N TYR A 70 0.70 -5.93 8.17
CA TYR A 70 2.12 -5.74 8.40
C TYR A 70 2.80 -7.08 8.72
N MET A 71 3.93 -7.34 8.07
CA MET A 71 4.64 -8.63 8.10
C MET A 71 3.78 -9.85 7.71
N ARG A 72 2.71 -9.65 6.93
CA ARG A 72 1.93 -10.75 6.36
C ARG A 72 2.85 -11.68 5.55
N PRO A 73 2.86 -13.01 5.79
CA PRO A 73 3.66 -13.95 5.02
C PRO A 73 3.36 -13.88 3.52
N MET A 74 4.38 -13.90 2.66
CA MET A 74 4.20 -13.77 1.21
C MET A 74 3.94 -15.10 0.50
N VAL A 75 4.29 -16.22 1.13
CA VAL A 75 4.20 -17.59 0.60
C VAL A 75 3.36 -18.48 1.52
N ASN A 76 2.87 -19.61 1.00
CA ASN A 76 2.06 -20.59 1.75
C ASN A 76 0.84 -20.00 2.47
N ARG A 77 0.18 -19.03 1.83
CA ARG A 77 -1.02 -18.38 2.37
C ARG A 77 -2.28 -19.20 2.09
N ASN A 78 -3.25 -19.06 2.97
CA ASN A 78 -4.62 -19.49 2.75
C ASN A 78 -5.26 -18.64 1.62
N PRO A 79 -5.61 -19.26 0.47
CA PRO A 79 -6.18 -18.51 -0.66
C PRO A 79 -7.58 -17.97 -0.38
N SER A 80 -8.27 -18.42 0.67
CA SER A 80 -9.59 -17.88 1.03
C SER A 80 -9.53 -16.52 1.74
N GLN A 81 -8.36 -16.10 2.23
CA GLN A 81 -8.19 -14.77 2.83
C GLN A 81 -8.12 -13.67 1.77
N THR A 82 -9.05 -12.71 1.84
CA THR A 82 -8.99 -11.48 1.05
C THR A 82 -8.32 -10.35 1.84
N GLN A 83 -7.87 -9.29 1.16
CA GLN A 83 -7.35 -8.09 1.87
C GLN A 83 -8.42 -7.43 2.76
N ARG A 84 -9.69 -7.49 2.34
CA ARG A 84 -10.82 -6.85 3.04
C ARG A 84 -11.20 -7.59 4.32
N GLU A 85 -11.13 -8.91 4.31
CA GLU A 85 -11.51 -9.78 5.44
C GLU A 85 -10.27 -10.38 6.11
N PHE A 86 -9.14 -9.68 6.01
CA PHE A 86 -7.88 -10.20 6.53
C PHE A 86 -7.97 -10.41 8.04
N VAL A 87 -7.60 -11.61 8.49
CA VAL A 87 -7.51 -11.97 9.90
C VAL A 87 -6.06 -12.32 10.23
N PRO A 88 -5.42 -11.61 11.17
CA PRO A 88 -4.10 -11.98 11.67
C PRO A 88 -4.07 -13.45 12.09
N TRP A 89 -2.98 -14.15 11.76
CA TRP A 89 -2.77 -15.58 12.04
C TRP A 89 -3.68 -16.57 11.29
N GLY A 90 -4.65 -16.12 10.48
CA GLY A 90 -5.45 -17.01 9.64
C GLY A 90 -4.84 -17.31 8.27
N ASP A 91 -3.63 -16.82 8.00
CA ASP A 91 -2.90 -17.03 6.75
C ASP A 91 -2.25 -18.42 6.60
N PRO A 92 -1.85 -19.15 7.66
CA PRO A 92 -1.36 -20.52 7.50
C PRO A 92 -2.43 -21.40 6.83
N PHE A 93 -2.09 -21.99 5.70
CA PHE A 93 -2.91 -23.06 5.12
C PHE A 93 -2.70 -24.34 5.94
N HIS A 94 -3.79 -24.89 6.49
CA HIS A 94 -3.80 -26.18 7.18
C HIS A 94 -4.44 -27.24 6.29
N PRO A 95 -3.65 -28.14 5.65
CA PRO A 95 -4.21 -29.23 4.87
C PRO A 95 -4.98 -30.18 5.81
N GLY A 96 -6.27 -30.42 5.55
CA GLY A 96 -7.09 -31.41 6.26
C GLY A 96 -7.95 -30.89 7.42
N ALA A 97 -8.06 -29.57 7.61
CA ALA A 97 -9.12 -28.99 8.42
C ALA A 97 -10.37 -28.78 7.54
N GLU A 98 -11.20 -29.82 7.44
CA GLU A 98 -12.59 -29.71 6.99
C GLU A 98 -13.52 -29.58 8.21
#